data_AF-Q6MB08-F1
#
_entry.id   AF-Q6MB08-F1
#
_cell.length_a   1.000
_cell.length_b   1.000
_cell.length_c   1.000
_cell.angle_alpha   90.00
_cell.angle_beta   90.00
_cell.angle_gamma   90.00
#
_symmetry.space_group_name_H-M   'P 1'
#
loop_
_entity.id
_entity.type
_entity.pdbx_description
1 polymer ?
#
loop_
_entity_poly.entity_id
_entity_poly.type
_entity_poly.pdbx_seq_one_letter_code
_entity_poly.pdbx_strand_id
1 'polypeptide(L)'
;MQISSITFGDHLDQVLDKAQKLATSYQDQGAYSKIEGVYQLRQTLENTKVAYNHILGTQLEKVDAKAREILTDLEQLTADVEAKTAKTLEQLAIRAQEIFNRLPFHEDQPRLTGLLPRFILRSDAKPICFKFSGYFKNNFQADLEPQLCFQGIKYKPSKITPYQLEFSLIPNAVFTSEKVPSAEKFTFAEGNLEIPLSSKSTAIYKVTLGAFPTSPGTITKHWTTDSVVTATTTRRVRHLISSEKEHGNDDQIRSRFSAHADSGWTIQSHSIEMHACRGDEPADRNSPACVSADANSVTYEATTRHKTWGCSGHMEFSIVLNQSQKQTVINHHNPAPETLAWGKEIPLNHPEGRWDVTFDAFDGSTPVYCKADTTQSPYLQIVTNETKTGFIIKPLKLSELENI
;
A
#
# COMPACT_ATOMS: atom_id res chain seq x y z
N MET A 1 -36.11 38.58 -28.96
CA MET A 1 -35.06 37.71 -28.40
C MET A 1 -34.86 36.57 -29.39
N GLN A 2 -33.84 36.61 -30.23
CA GLN A 2 -33.50 35.47 -31.10
C GLN A 2 -32.75 34.46 -30.23
N ILE A 3 -33.31 33.26 -30.08
CA ILE A 3 -32.57 32.13 -29.51
C ILE A 3 -31.52 31.77 -30.56
N SER A 4 -30.25 32.01 -30.28
CA SER A 4 -29.15 31.54 -31.12
C SER A 4 -29.23 30.02 -31.17
N SER A 5 -29.53 29.47 -32.35
CA SER A 5 -29.54 28.04 -32.58
C SER A 5 -28.14 27.46 -32.35
N ILE A 6 -28.03 26.43 -31.50
CA ILE A 6 -26.78 25.68 -31.30
C ILE A 6 -26.37 24.98 -32.61
N THR A 7 -25.09 25.11 -32.97
CA THR A 7 -24.48 24.35 -34.06
C THR A 7 -23.97 23.00 -33.58
N PHE A 8 -23.69 22.08 -34.50
CA PHE A 8 -23.09 20.78 -34.18
C PHE A 8 -21.74 20.93 -33.47
N GLY A 9 -20.93 21.90 -33.92
CA GLY A 9 -19.64 22.22 -33.31
C GLY A 9 -19.79 22.75 -31.89
N ASP A 10 -20.72 23.69 -31.66
CA ASP A 10 -20.98 24.22 -30.31
C ASP A 10 -21.36 23.11 -29.32
N HIS A 11 -22.11 22.12 -29.79
CA HIS A 11 -22.53 20.99 -28.95
C HIS A 11 -21.38 20.05 -28.62
N LEU A 12 -20.53 19.72 -29.61
CA LEU A 12 -19.32 18.92 -29.37
C LEU A 12 -18.37 19.62 -28.40
N ASP A 13 -18.21 20.94 -28.52
CA ASP A 13 -17.39 21.73 -27.60
C ASP A 13 -17.96 21.72 -26.17
N GLN A 14 -19.29 21.77 -26.01
CA GLN A 14 -19.92 21.61 -24.68
C GLN A 14 -19.66 20.23 -24.06
N VAL A 15 -19.71 19.16 -24.86
CA VAL A 15 -19.40 17.80 -24.37
C VAL A 15 -17.92 17.67 -24.02
N LEU A 16 -17.03 18.27 -24.83
CA LEU A 16 -15.60 18.31 -24.56
C LEU A 16 -15.28 19.10 -23.27
N ASP A 17 -15.95 20.22 -23.04
CA ASP A 17 -15.81 21.01 -21.80
C ASP A 17 -16.27 20.24 -20.56
N LYS A 18 -17.33 19.44 -20.67
CA LYS A 18 -17.76 18.53 -19.59
C LYS A 18 -16.69 17.47 -19.32
N ALA A 19 -16.20 16.81 -20.38
CA ALA A 19 -15.12 15.83 -20.26
C ALA A 19 -13.86 16.47 -19.61
N GLN A 20 -13.51 17.70 -19.96
CA GLN A 20 -12.41 18.43 -19.34
C GLN A 20 -12.62 18.67 -17.84
N LYS A 21 -13.82 19.10 -17.45
CA LYS A 21 -14.15 19.31 -16.02
C LYS A 21 -14.07 18.00 -15.24
N LEU A 22 -14.48 16.88 -15.84
CA LEU A 22 -14.35 15.55 -15.24
C LEU A 22 -12.90 15.13 -15.10
N ALA A 23 -12.07 15.36 -16.12
CA ALA A 23 -10.63 15.14 -16.03
C ALA A 23 -10.06 15.90 -14.82
N THR A 24 -10.26 17.22 -14.75
CA THR A 24 -9.75 18.03 -13.63
C THR A 24 -10.25 17.53 -12.27
N SER A 25 -11.54 17.20 -12.14
CA SER A 25 -12.06 16.65 -10.90
C SER A 25 -11.42 15.32 -10.50
N TYR A 26 -11.12 14.44 -11.46
CA TYR A 26 -10.46 13.16 -11.17
C TYR A 26 -8.96 13.34 -10.91
N GLN A 27 -8.32 14.34 -11.53
CA GLN A 27 -6.95 14.74 -11.23
C GLN A 27 -6.82 15.16 -9.77
N ASP A 28 -7.73 16.00 -9.28
CA ASP A 28 -7.75 16.46 -7.88
C ASP A 28 -8.00 15.32 -6.87
N GLN A 29 -8.62 14.22 -7.32
CA GLN A 29 -8.90 13.03 -6.51
C GLN A 29 -7.82 11.94 -6.63
N GLY A 30 -6.79 12.12 -7.46
CA GLY A 30 -5.80 11.08 -7.73
C GLY A 30 -6.37 9.84 -8.44
N ALA A 31 -7.56 9.92 -9.03
CA ALA A 31 -8.28 8.77 -9.59
C ALA A 31 -7.83 8.45 -11.03
N TYR A 32 -6.57 8.04 -11.20
CA TYR A 32 -5.92 7.92 -12.52
C TYR A 32 -6.63 7.00 -13.52
N SER A 33 -7.19 5.87 -13.08
CA SER A 33 -7.93 4.96 -13.98
C SER A 33 -9.15 5.65 -14.59
N LYS A 34 -9.83 6.53 -13.84
CA LYS A 34 -10.95 7.32 -14.36
C LYS A 34 -10.51 8.36 -15.38
N ILE A 35 -9.32 8.93 -15.17
CA ILE A 35 -8.72 9.91 -16.07
C ILE A 35 -8.42 9.28 -17.43
N GLU A 36 -7.95 8.03 -17.44
CA GLU A 36 -7.75 7.27 -18.67
C GLU A 36 -9.05 7.10 -19.48
N GLY A 37 -10.16 6.76 -18.83
CA GLY A 37 -11.47 6.73 -19.49
C GLY A 37 -11.87 8.07 -20.10
N VAL A 38 -11.64 9.18 -19.38
CA VAL A 38 -11.88 10.54 -19.91
C VAL A 38 -11.00 10.83 -21.12
N TYR A 39 -9.76 10.35 -21.17
CA TYR A 39 -8.88 10.53 -22.33
C TYR A 39 -9.39 9.83 -23.58
N GLN A 40 -9.89 8.59 -23.45
CA GLN A 40 -10.50 7.88 -24.57
C GLN A 40 -11.70 8.66 -25.12
N LEU A 41 -12.57 9.17 -24.24
CA LEU A 41 -13.70 10.02 -24.63
C LEU A 41 -13.25 11.29 -25.35
N ARG A 42 -12.27 12.03 -24.81
CA ARG A 42 -11.72 13.25 -25.42
C ARG A 42 -11.14 12.96 -26.81
N GLN A 43 -10.38 11.88 -26.96
CA GLN A 43 -9.81 11.48 -28.23
C GLN A 43 -10.90 11.17 -29.27
N THR A 44 -11.98 10.46 -28.87
CA THR A 44 -13.12 10.20 -29.76
C THR A 44 -13.88 11.48 -30.12
N LEU A 45 -14.05 12.43 -29.19
CA LEU A 45 -14.65 13.74 -29.46
C LEU A 45 -13.85 14.55 -30.50
N GLU A 46 -12.54 14.64 -30.34
CA GLU A 46 -11.69 15.38 -31.29
C GLU A 46 -11.66 14.70 -32.66
N ASN A 47 -11.59 13.37 -32.71
CA ASN A 47 -11.76 12.60 -33.94
C ASN A 47 -13.12 12.85 -34.61
N THR A 48 -14.19 13.00 -33.82
CA THR A 48 -15.53 13.32 -34.32
C THR A 48 -15.56 14.71 -34.95
N LYS A 49 -14.93 15.70 -34.31
CA LYS A 49 -14.79 17.06 -34.89
C LYS A 49 -14.04 17.03 -36.22
N VAL A 50 -13.00 16.21 -36.33
CA VAL A 50 -12.25 16.06 -37.59
C VAL A 50 -13.10 15.39 -38.67
N ALA A 51 -13.77 14.28 -38.38
CA ALA A 51 -14.61 13.57 -39.35
C ALA A 51 -15.76 14.46 -39.88
N TYR A 52 -16.39 15.22 -38.98
CA TYR A 52 -17.52 16.10 -39.30
C TYR A 52 -17.13 17.57 -39.51
N ASN A 53 -15.87 17.87 -39.81
CA ASN A 53 -15.36 19.24 -39.95
C ASN A 53 -16.22 20.11 -40.90
N HIS A 54 -16.79 19.50 -41.95
CA HIS A 54 -17.61 20.18 -42.95
C HIS A 54 -19.01 20.61 -42.47
N ILE A 55 -19.51 20.05 -41.36
CA ILE A 55 -20.83 20.39 -40.78
C ILE A 55 -20.76 21.01 -39.39
N LEU A 56 -19.58 21.34 -38.86
CA LEU A 56 -19.46 21.92 -37.51
C LEU A 56 -20.29 23.20 -37.34
N GLY A 57 -20.36 24.05 -38.37
CA GLY A 57 -21.16 25.28 -38.36
C GLY A 57 -22.65 25.08 -38.67
N THR A 58 -23.11 23.85 -38.91
CA THR A 58 -24.49 23.54 -39.25
C THR A 58 -25.34 23.49 -37.98
N GLN A 59 -26.52 24.12 -38.02
CA GLN A 59 -27.52 24.04 -36.94
C GLN A 59 -27.89 22.59 -36.68
N LEU A 60 -27.98 22.17 -35.41
CA LEU A 60 -28.18 20.77 -35.03
C LEU A 60 -29.42 20.12 -35.67
N GLU A 61 -30.50 20.89 -35.85
CA GLU A 61 -31.74 20.43 -36.49
C GLU A 61 -31.58 20.04 -37.97
N LYS A 62 -30.54 20.57 -38.63
CA LYS A 62 -30.23 20.35 -40.05
C LYS A 62 -29.16 19.28 -40.26
N VAL A 63 -28.60 18.74 -39.18
CA VAL A 63 -27.62 17.67 -39.21
C VAL A 63 -28.32 16.34 -39.48
N ASP A 64 -27.68 15.48 -40.27
CA ASP A 64 -28.23 14.17 -40.61
C ASP A 64 -28.43 13.28 -39.36
N ALA A 65 -29.23 12.22 -39.51
CA ALA A 65 -29.58 11.34 -38.40
C ALA A 65 -28.36 10.62 -37.81
N LYS A 66 -27.37 10.26 -38.62
CA LYS A 66 -26.19 9.51 -38.19
C LYS A 66 -25.26 10.40 -37.34
N ALA A 67 -25.04 11.64 -37.74
CA ALA A 67 -24.27 12.59 -36.94
C ALA A 67 -24.95 12.92 -35.60
N ARG A 68 -26.29 13.02 -35.58
CA ARG A 68 -27.07 13.16 -34.32
C ARG A 68 -27.01 11.92 -33.43
N GLU A 69 -27.01 10.71 -34.01
CA GLU A 69 -26.82 9.45 -33.28
C GLU A 69 -25.44 9.41 -32.60
N ILE A 70 -24.37 9.74 -33.33
CA ILE A 70 -23.01 9.82 -32.78
C ILE A 70 -22.94 10.82 -31.62
N LEU A 71 -23.60 11.97 -31.75
CA LEU A 71 -23.66 12.95 -30.67
C LEU A 71 -24.34 12.39 -29.42
N THR A 72 -25.47 11.70 -29.61
CA THR A 72 -26.22 11.05 -28.52
C THR A 72 -25.36 9.98 -27.83
N ASP A 73 -24.62 9.18 -28.60
CA ASP A 73 -23.73 8.17 -28.07
C ASP A 73 -22.57 8.78 -27.26
N LEU A 74 -22.01 9.91 -27.72
CA LEU A 74 -20.97 10.65 -27.00
C LEU A 74 -21.48 11.29 -25.70
N GLU A 75 -22.71 11.80 -25.70
CA GLU A 75 -23.36 12.29 -24.49
C GLU A 75 -23.60 11.17 -23.47
N GLN A 76 -24.10 10.02 -23.93
CA GLN A 76 -24.27 8.86 -23.07
C GLN A 76 -22.93 8.37 -22.52
N LEU A 77 -21.89 8.32 -23.35
CA LEU A 77 -20.54 7.95 -22.91
C LEU A 77 -20.00 8.92 -21.86
N THR A 78 -20.30 10.22 -22.00
CA THR A 78 -19.95 11.25 -21.00
C THR A 78 -20.72 11.03 -19.70
N ALA A 79 -22.02 10.74 -19.76
CA ALA A 79 -22.83 10.42 -18.58
C ALA A 79 -22.35 9.13 -17.88
N ASP A 80 -21.91 8.13 -18.63
CA ASP A 80 -21.35 6.88 -18.08
C ASP A 80 -20.05 7.15 -17.31
N VAL A 81 -19.19 8.06 -17.81
CA VAL A 81 -18.00 8.54 -17.08
C VAL A 81 -18.39 9.22 -15.77
N GLU A 82 -19.45 10.04 -15.79
CA GLU A 82 -19.96 10.77 -14.61
C GLU A 82 -20.55 9.84 -13.56
N ALA A 83 -21.13 8.70 -13.95
CA ALA A 83 -21.78 7.75 -13.05
C ALA A 83 -20.81 6.94 -12.15
N LYS A 84 -19.49 7.13 -12.30
CA LYS A 84 -18.42 6.68 -11.36
C LYS A 84 -18.28 5.17 -11.10
N THR A 85 -18.84 4.28 -11.91
CA THR A 85 -18.61 2.83 -11.70
C THR A 85 -17.23 2.39 -12.23
N ALA A 86 -16.62 1.34 -11.68
CA ALA A 86 -15.30 0.84 -12.13
C ALA A 86 -15.40 -0.16 -13.29
N LYS A 87 -16.51 -0.94 -13.36
CA LYS A 87 -16.82 -1.84 -14.50
C LYS A 87 -16.96 -1.11 -15.84
N THR A 88 -17.08 0.21 -15.82
CA THR A 88 -17.33 1.05 -16.98
C THR A 88 -16.08 1.50 -17.73
N LEU A 89 -14.84 1.37 -17.22
CA LEU A 89 -13.67 1.92 -17.95
C LEU A 89 -13.27 1.11 -19.18
N GLU A 90 -13.14 -0.22 -19.05
CA GLU A 90 -12.95 -1.10 -20.21
C GLU A 90 -14.12 -0.99 -21.19
N GLN A 91 -15.35 -0.97 -20.67
CA GLN A 91 -16.56 -0.80 -21.47
C GLN A 91 -16.60 0.56 -22.19
N LEU A 92 -16.13 1.62 -21.54
CA LEU A 92 -16.03 2.96 -22.10
C LEU A 92 -15.00 2.97 -23.22
N ALA A 93 -13.81 2.39 -23.02
CA ALA A 93 -12.81 2.28 -24.08
C ALA A 93 -13.36 1.52 -25.31
N ILE A 94 -14.08 0.41 -25.08
CA ILE A 94 -14.76 -0.34 -26.14
C ILE A 94 -15.80 0.53 -26.86
N ARG A 95 -16.69 1.21 -26.12
CA ARG A 95 -17.72 2.10 -26.70
C ARG A 95 -17.13 3.29 -27.45
N ALA A 96 -16.08 3.90 -26.90
CA ALA A 96 -15.34 4.98 -27.55
C ALA A 96 -14.76 4.52 -28.89
N GLN A 97 -14.21 3.30 -28.93
CA GLN A 97 -13.70 2.67 -30.15
C GLN A 97 -14.82 2.34 -31.14
N GLU A 98 -15.98 1.85 -30.68
CA GLU A 98 -17.16 1.60 -31.51
C GLU A 98 -17.71 2.88 -32.16
N ILE A 99 -17.74 3.99 -31.42
CA ILE A 99 -18.07 5.31 -31.96
C ILE A 99 -17.04 5.72 -33.01
N PHE A 100 -15.75 5.64 -32.67
CA PHE A 100 -14.65 5.98 -33.59
C PHE A 100 -14.74 5.21 -34.92
N ASN A 101 -15.03 3.91 -34.87
CA ASN A 101 -15.14 3.06 -36.06
C ASN A 101 -16.32 3.43 -36.98
N ARG A 102 -17.35 4.14 -36.48
CA ARG A 102 -18.50 4.60 -37.26
C ARG A 102 -18.31 5.98 -37.89
N LEU A 103 -17.24 6.70 -37.50
CA LEU A 103 -16.98 8.07 -37.97
C LEU A 103 -16.69 8.10 -39.48
N PRO A 104 -17.32 9.02 -40.24
CA PRO A 104 -17.20 9.08 -41.70
C PRO A 104 -15.95 9.87 -42.13
N PHE A 105 -14.76 9.39 -41.77
CA PHE A 105 -13.52 10.05 -42.17
C PHE A 105 -13.31 10.03 -43.69
N HIS A 106 -13.00 11.19 -44.26
CA HIS A 106 -12.45 11.26 -45.61
C HIS A 106 -11.04 10.63 -45.67
N GLU A 107 -10.56 10.29 -46.88
CA GLU A 107 -9.24 9.71 -47.08
C GLU A 107 -8.09 10.64 -46.67
N ASP A 108 -8.33 11.95 -46.72
CA ASP A 108 -7.31 12.97 -46.47
C ASP A 108 -7.34 13.52 -45.05
N GLN A 109 -8.31 13.08 -44.24
CA GLN A 109 -8.45 13.51 -42.85
C GLN A 109 -7.56 12.65 -41.93
N PRO A 110 -6.83 13.30 -41.01
CA PRO A 110 -6.05 12.58 -40.03
C PRO A 110 -6.96 11.84 -39.07
N ARG A 111 -6.48 10.70 -38.58
CA ARG A 111 -7.20 9.87 -37.61
C ARG A 111 -6.23 9.54 -36.50
N LEU A 112 -6.50 9.97 -35.27
CA LEU A 112 -5.65 9.62 -34.13
C LEU A 112 -6.25 8.40 -33.44
N THR A 113 -5.56 7.26 -33.50
CA THR A 113 -6.01 6.00 -32.87
C THR A 113 -5.31 5.72 -31.55
N GLY A 114 -4.12 6.29 -31.30
CA GLY A 114 -3.43 6.10 -30.03
C GLY A 114 -2.40 7.16 -29.71
N LEU A 115 -2.12 7.30 -28.42
CA LEU A 115 -1.10 8.19 -27.85
C LEU A 115 -0.34 7.43 -26.75
N LEU A 116 0.98 7.44 -26.83
CA LEU A 116 1.90 6.93 -25.81
C LEU A 116 3.08 7.90 -25.61
N PRO A 117 3.71 7.95 -24.42
CA PRO A 117 3.19 7.44 -23.16
C PRO A 117 2.01 8.32 -22.70
N ARG A 118 1.11 7.73 -21.90
CA ARG A 118 0.06 8.48 -21.18
C ARG A 118 0.51 8.87 -19.79
N PHE A 119 1.40 8.07 -19.23
CA PHE A 119 1.99 8.26 -17.92
C PHE A 119 3.50 8.08 -17.97
N ILE A 120 4.22 8.85 -17.17
CA ILE A 120 5.67 8.67 -16.98
C ILE A 120 6.00 8.63 -15.49
N LEU A 121 7.13 8.00 -15.14
CA LEU A 121 7.82 8.34 -13.91
C LEU A 121 8.52 9.67 -14.15
N ARG A 122 8.29 10.63 -13.28
CA ARG A 122 9.02 11.90 -13.37
C ARG A 122 10.52 11.64 -13.20
N SER A 123 11.27 11.87 -14.27
CA SER A 123 12.73 11.82 -14.29
C SER A 123 13.22 12.96 -15.17
N ASP A 124 13.99 13.88 -14.59
CA ASP A 124 14.48 15.05 -15.32
C ASP A 124 15.58 14.70 -16.35
N ALA A 125 16.06 13.46 -16.36
CA ALA A 125 17.23 13.04 -17.13
C ALA A 125 16.90 12.47 -18.53
N LYS A 126 15.68 11.99 -18.76
CA LYS A 126 15.33 11.27 -20.01
C LYS A 126 14.27 12.03 -20.80
N PRO A 127 14.49 12.25 -22.13
CA PRO A 127 13.45 12.76 -22.99
C PRO A 127 12.21 11.85 -23.00
N ILE A 128 11.05 12.48 -23.02
CA ILE A 128 9.74 11.86 -23.20
C ILE A 128 9.55 11.65 -24.70
N CYS A 129 9.44 10.39 -25.12
CA CYS A 129 9.18 10.03 -26.50
C CYS A 129 7.67 9.85 -26.72
N PHE A 130 7.00 10.90 -27.17
CA PHE A 130 5.60 10.81 -27.57
C PHE A 130 5.49 10.06 -28.90
N LYS A 131 4.57 9.11 -28.96
CA LYS A 131 4.21 8.31 -30.13
C LYS A 131 2.70 8.44 -30.34
N PHE A 132 2.33 8.99 -31.49
CA PHE A 132 0.95 9.10 -31.93
C PHE A 132 0.73 8.09 -33.03
N SER A 133 -0.18 7.15 -32.81
CA SER A 133 -0.58 6.14 -33.80
C SER A 133 -1.86 6.59 -34.49
N GLY A 134 -1.97 6.35 -35.79
CA GLY A 134 -3.10 6.87 -36.53
C GLY A 134 -3.00 6.71 -38.04
N TYR A 135 -3.63 7.63 -38.76
CA TYR A 135 -3.48 7.83 -40.19
C TYR A 135 -3.22 9.31 -40.46
N PHE A 136 -2.09 9.64 -41.09
CA PHE A 136 -1.55 11.00 -41.28
C PHE A 136 -1.04 11.19 -42.73
N LYS A 137 -1.84 10.76 -43.70
CA LYS A 137 -1.45 10.60 -45.12
C LYS A 137 -0.77 11.85 -45.73
N ASN A 138 -1.31 13.04 -45.46
CA ASN A 138 -0.91 14.28 -46.14
C ASN A 138 0.19 15.06 -45.39
N ASN A 139 0.66 14.55 -44.27
CA ASN A 139 1.55 15.27 -43.34
C ASN A 139 3.05 15.19 -43.68
N PHE A 140 3.38 14.75 -44.89
CA PHE A 140 4.75 14.71 -45.42
C PHE A 140 5.12 15.93 -46.25
N GLN A 141 4.14 16.75 -46.62
CA GLN A 141 4.38 17.98 -47.35
C GLN A 141 4.97 19.01 -46.39
N ALA A 142 5.98 19.76 -46.85
CA ALA A 142 6.75 20.67 -45.99
C ALA A 142 5.89 21.78 -45.34
N ASP A 143 4.77 22.13 -45.96
CA ASP A 143 3.79 23.12 -45.51
C ASP A 143 2.66 22.54 -44.64
N LEU A 144 2.59 21.21 -44.47
CA LEU A 144 1.59 20.50 -43.67
C LEU A 144 2.19 19.65 -42.54
N GLU A 145 3.39 20.05 -42.07
CA GLU A 145 4.10 19.36 -40.98
C GLU A 145 3.31 19.46 -39.66
N PRO A 146 3.00 18.32 -38.98
CA PRO A 146 2.36 18.32 -37.67
C PRO A 146 3.21 19.01 -36.61
N GLN A 147 2.56 19.57 -35.60
CA GLN A 147 3.23 20.22 -34.48
C GLN A 147 2.67 19.72 -33.15
N LEU A 148 3.55 19.43 -32.21
CA LEU A 148 3.15 19.21 -30.82
C LEU A 148 3.38 20.50 -30.05
N CYS A 149 2.36 20.98 -29.35
CA CYS A 149 2.40 22.23 -28.61
C CYS A 149 2.23 21.96 -27.12
N PHE A 150 3.23 22.34 -26.33
CA PHE A 150 3.15 22.38 -24.87
C PHE A 150 3.57 23.77 -24.39
N GLN A 151 2.82 24.35 -23.46
CA GLN A 151 3.13 25.66 -22.88
C GLN A 151 3.29 26.78 -23.94
N GLY A 152 2.58 26.67 -25.08
CA GLY A 152 2.69 27.61 -26.20
C GLY A 152 3.92 27.41 -27.09
N ILE A 153 4.81 26.47 -26.75
CA ILE A 153 5.99 26.14 -27.55
C ILE A 153 5.64 25.02 -28.53
N LYS A 154 5.93 25.23 -29.81
CA LYS A 154 5.70 24.27 -30.90
C LYS A 154 6.96 23.43 -31.14
N TYR A 155 6.78 22.13 -31.17
CA TYR A 155 7.81 21.13 -31.40
C TYR A 155 7.56 20.41 -32.72
N LYS A 156 8.65 20.17 -33.45
CA LYS A 156 8.62 19.36 -34.69
C LYS A 156 8.71 17.88 -34.38
N PRO A 157 8.11 17.02 -35.21
CA PRO A 157 8.21 15.59 -35.06
C PRO A 157 9.65 15.12 -35.31
N SER A 158 10.12 14.19 -34.49
CA SER A 158 11.38 13.45 -34.72
C SER A 158 11.20 12.35 -35.77
N LYS A 159 9.96 11.91 -36.01
CA LYS A 159 9.61 10.92 -37.03
C LYS A 159 8.20 11.18 -37.56
N ILE A 160 8.05 11.12 -38.88
CA ILE A 160 6.76 11.21 -39.58
C ILE A 160 6.63 9.99 -40.48
N THR A 161 5.53 9.25 -40.33
CA THR A 161 5.12 8.16 -41.22
C THR A 161 3.60 8.24 -41.42
N PRO A 162 3.00 7.53 -42.41
CA PRO A 162 1.57 7.70 -42.67
C PRO A 162 0.72 7.14 -41.53
N TYR A 163 1.33 6.36 -40.63
CA TYR A 163 0.64 5.66 -39.55
C TYR A 163 1.11 6.08 -38.16
N GLN A 164 2.15 6.93 -38.09
CA GLN A 164 2.78 7.25 -36.83
C GLN A 164 3.52 8.59 -36.87
N LEU A 165 3.36 9.39 -35.82
CA LEU A 165 4.19 10.55 -35.51
C LEU A 165 4.97 10.29 -34.22
N GLU A 166 6.22 10.73 -34.15
CA GLU A 166 7.00 10.72 -32.90
C GLU A 166 7.54 12.11 -32.59
N PHE A 167 7.55 12.47 -31.31
CA PHE A 167 8.16 13.70 -30.79
C PHE A 167 9.02 13.36 -29.59
N SER A 168 10.17 14.01 -29.45
CA SER A 168 11.08 13.83 -28.32
C SER A 168 11.25 15.15 -27.58
N LEU A 169 10.66 15.25 -26.38
CA LEU A 169 10.66 16.46 -25.57
C LEU A 169 11.34 16.19 -24.24
N ILE A 170 12.13 17.12 -23.73
CA ILE A 170 12.64 17.03 -22.35
C ILE A 170 11.49 17.29 -21.35
N PRO A 171 11.51 16.71 -20.15
CA PRO A 171 10.44 16.88 -19.15
C PRO A 171 10.06 18.34 -18.87
N ASN A 172 11.06 19.25 -18.76
CA ASN A 172 10.81 20.67 -18.49
C ASN A 172 10.10 21.41 -19.64
N ALA A 173 10.10 20.87 -20.86
CA ALA A 173 9.31 21.38 -21.97
C ALA A 173 7.82 21.07 -21.82
N VAL A 174 7.49 20.04 -21.03
CA VAL A 174 6.12 19.54 -20.84
C VAL A 174 5.56 20.04 -19.51
N PHE A 175 6.33 19.98 -18.43
CA PHE A 175 5.94 20.41 -17.08
C PHE A 175 6.62 21.74 -16.72
N THR A 176 5.84 22.81 -16.50
CA THR A 176 6.36 24.16 -16.12
C THR A 176 6.94 24.14 -14.72
N SER A 177 7.97 24.94 -14.44
CA SER A 177 8.56 25.15 -13.10
C SER A 177 7.55 25.60 -12.02
N GLU A 178 6.54 26.39 -12.37
CA GLU A 178 5.48 26.85 -11.45
C GLU A 178 4.43 25.78 -11.15
N LYS A 179 4.27 24.81 -12.06
CA LYS A 179 3.56 23.53 -11.84
C LYS A 179 4.57 22.41 -11.64
N VAL A 180 5.57 22.67 -10.81
CA VAL A 180 6.34 21.62 -10.14
C VAL A 180 5.69 21.37 -8.79
N PRO A 181 4.63 20.56 -8.69
CA PRO A 181 4.33 19.86 -7.45
C PRO A 181 5.61 19.16 -6.99
N SER A 182 5.78 19.07 -5.67
CA SER A 182 6.87 18.31 -5.06
C SER A 182 7.00 16.94 -5.73
N ALA A 183 8.19 16.34 -5.72
CA ALA A 183 8.45 15.00 -6.27
C ALA A 183 7.54 13.88 -5.70
N GLU A 184 6.64 14.25 -4.79
CA GLU A 184 5.73 13.45 -3.97
C GLU A 184 4.29 13.47 -4.50
N LYS A 185 3.93 14.37 -5.44
CA LYS A 185 2.56 14.44 -5.97
C LYS A 185 2.48 14.03 -7.43
N PHE A 186 1.35 13.41 -7.76
CA PHE A 186 0.96 13.19 -9.14
C PHE A 186 0.69 14.52 -9.84
N THR A 187 1.14 14.66 -11.10
CA THR A 187 0.97 15.90 -11.86
C THR A 187 0.53 15.63 -13.29
N PHE A 188 -0.11 16.61 -13.93
CA PHE A 188 -0.53 16.51 -15.33
C PHE A 188 -0.02 17.70 -16.13
N ALA A 189 0.31 17.44 -17.39
CA ALA A 189 0.56 18.45 -18.39
C ALA A 189 -0.41 18.26 -19.56
N GLU A 190 -0.94 19.37 -20.06
CA GLU A 190 -1.78 19.40 -21.24
C GLU A 190 -1.08 20.12 -22.38
N GLY A 191 -1.25 19.59 -23.58
CA GLY A 191 -0.76 20.11 -24.83
C GLY A 191 -1.73 19.85 -25.97
N ASN A 192 -1.34 20.25 -27.17
CA ASN A 192 -2.12 20.04 -28.39
C ASN A 192 -1.22 19.40 -29.45
N LEU A 193 -1.71 18.34 -30.09
CA LEU A 193 -1.19 17.89 -31.37
C LEU A 193 -1.98 18.61 -32.46
N GLU A 194 -1.32 19.51 -33.18
CA GLU A 194 -1.85 20.27 -34.29
C GLU A 194 -1.48 19.58 -35.60
N ILE A 195 -2.48 19.13 -36.35
CA ILE A 195 -2.31 18.46 -37.64
C ILE A 195 -2.97 19.31 -38.73
N PRO A 196 -2.18 19.98 -39.60
CA PRO A 196 -2.74 20.75 -40.70
C PRO A 196 -3.58 19.86 -41.64
N LEU A 197 -4.81 20.28 -41.92
CA LEU A 197 -5.70 19.67 -42.92
C LEU A 197 -5.55 20.38 -44.28
N SER A 198 -5.31 21.68 -44.23
CA SER A 198 -5.02 22.57 -45.36
C SER A 198 -4.31 23.81 -44.85
N SER A 199 -3.96 24.75 -45.74
CA SER A 199 -3.38 26.05 -45.36
C SER A 199 -4.28 26.92 -44.47
N LYS A 200 -5.57 26.59 -44.33
CA LYS A 200 -6.56 27.36 -43.56
C LYS A 200 -7.21 26.59 -42.41
N SER A 201 -6.92 25.29 -42.27
CA SER A 201 -7.63 24.42 -41.32
C SER A 201 -6.67 23.45 -40.66
N THR A 202 -6.82 23.29 -39.35
CA THR A 202 -5.98 22.44 -38.52
C THR A 202 -6.86 21.57 -37.64
N ALA A 203 -6.59 20.26 -37.63
CA ALA A 203 -7.14 19.36 -36.64
C ALA A 203 -6.33 19.50 -35.35
N ILE A 204 -7.01 19.65 -34.21
CA ILE A 204 -6.37 19.80 -32.90
C ILE A 204 -6.77 18.59 -32.06
N TYR A 205 -5.78 17.86 -31.58
CA TYR A 205 -6.00 16.77 -30.63
C TYR A 205 -5.40 17.16 -29.29
N LYS A 206 -6.21 17.14 -28.24
CA LYS A 206 -5.71 17.37 -26.88
C LYS A 206 -4.80 16.23 -26.45
N VAL A 207 -3.60 16.58 -25.99
CA VAL A 207 -2.60 15.65 -25.48
C VAL A 207 -2.53 15.86 -23.98
N THR A 208 -2.70 14.81 -23.21
CA THR A 208 -2.49 14.88 -21.76
C THR A 208 -1.45 13.86 -21.36
N LEU A 209 -0.49 14.31 -20.54
CA LEU A 209 0.54 13.46 -19.99
C LEU A 209 0.48 13.52 -18.46
N GLY A 210 0.30 12.38 -17.82
CA GLY A 210 0.44 12.23 -16.39
C GLY A 210 1.88 11.95 -15.98
N ALA A 211 2.32 12.50 -14.85
CA ALA A 211 3.58 12.17 -14.23
C ALA A 211 3.33 11.66 -12.81
N PHE A 212 3.69 10.40 -12.58
CA PHE A 212 3.72 9.82 -11.24
C PHE A 212 4.90 10.40 -10.45
N PRO A 213 4.75 10.50 -9.12
CA PRO A 213 5.86 10.81 -8.23
C PRO A 213 6.95 9.73 -8.31
N THR A 214 8.14 10.05 -7.83
CA THR A 214 9.28 9.11 -7.84
C THR A 214 9.05 7.89 -6.93
N SER A 215 8.12 8.02 -5.97
CA SER A 215 7.71 6.98 -5.03
C SER A 215 6.18 6.82 -5.01
N PRO A 216 5.66 5.59 -4.89
CA PRO A 216 4.22 5.37 -4.67
C PRO A 216 3.75 5.79 -3.27
N GLY A 217 4.66 6.06 -2.33
CA GLY A 217 4.33 6.42 -0.95
C GLY A 217 5.25 5.78 0.07
N THR A 218 4.81 5.75 1.33
CA THR A 218 5.55 5.18 2.45
C THR A 218 4.79 4.03 3.07
N ILE A 219 5.50 3.03 3.60
CA ILE A 219 4.89 1.98 4.41
C ILE A 219 5.38 2.07 5.85
N THR A 220 4.46 1.83 6.79
CA THR A 220 4.78 1.56 8.19
C THR A 220 4.45 0.10 8.46
N LYS A 221 5.44 -0.68 8.86
CA LYS A 221 5.30 -2.10 9.18
C LYS A 221 5.20 -2.24 10.70
N HIS A 222 4.25 -3.02 11.17
CA HIS A 222 4.20 -3.48 12.55
C HIS A 222 4.19 -5.01 12.55
N TRP A 223 4.98 -5.64 13.43
CA TRP A 223 4.92 -7.08 13.62
C TRP A 223 5.24 -7.51 15.05
N THR A 224 4.89 -8.75 15.34
CA THR A 224 5.14 -9.37 16.64
C THR A 224 6.02 -10.61 16.52
N THR A 225 6.91 -10.81 17.50
CA THR A 225 7.75 -12.01 17.61
C THR A 225 7.70 -12.58 19.01
N ASP A 226 7.64 -13.89 19.12
CA ASP A 226 7.69 -14.59 20.40
C ASP A 226 9.15 -14.72 20.86
N SER A 227 9.43 -14.36 22.11
CA SER A 227 10.69 -14.69 22.79
C SER A 227 10.41 -15.47 24.07
N VAL A 228 11.34 -16.34 24.46
CA VAL A 228 11.24 -17.08 25.71
C VAL A 228 12.13 -16.37 26.73
N VAL A 229 11.52 -15.79 27.76
CA VAL A 229 12.24 -15.22 28.90
C VAL A 229 12.16 -16.16 30.09
N THR A 230 13.18 -16.11 30.95
CA THR A 230 13.18 -16.88 32.19
C THR A 230 12.76 -15.95 33.34
N ALA A 231 11.53 -16.08 33.80
CA ALA A 231 11.08 -15.42 35.02
C ALA A 231 11.70 -16.15 36.22
N THR A 232 12.15 -15.40 37.24
CA THR A 232 12.69 -15.94 38.48
C THR A 232 11.98 -15.31 39.67
N THR A 233 11.62 -16.11 40.66
CA THR A 233 11.02 -15.63 41.92
C THR A 233 11.61 -16.39 43.11
N THR A 234 11.60 -15.76 44.28
CA THR A 234 12.08 -16.37 45.53
C THR A 234 10.90 -16.88 46.34
N ARG A 235 10.98 -18.15 46.75
CA ARG A 235 9.99 -18.79 47.63
C ARG A 235 10.64 -19.06 48.98
N ARG A 236 9.90 -18.78 50.06
CA ARG A 236 10.28 -19.09 51.43
C ARG A 236 9.22 -19.98 52.07
N VAL A 237 9.62 -21.17 52.52
CA VAL A 237 8.75 -22.09 53.27
C VAL A 237 9.27 -22.18 54.69
N ARG A 238 8.40 -21.98 55.69
CA ARG A 238 8.75 -22.07 57.11
C ARG A 238 8.33 -23.41 57.67
N HIS A 239 9.17 -23.96 58.53
CA HIS A 239 8.94 -25.21 59.23
C HIS A 239 9.21 -25.03 60.72
N LEU A 240 8.43 -25.76 61.52
CA LEU A 240 8.55 -25.84 62.96
C LEU A 240 8.73 -27.30 63.35
N ILE A 241 9.74 -27.58 64.18
CA ILE A 241 9.97 -28.87 64.81
C ILE A 241 10.19 -28.63 66.30
N SER A 242 9.48 -29.36 67.16
CA SER A 242 9.57 -29.21 68.60
C SER A 242 9.31 -30.54 69.30
N SER A 243 10.10 -30.80 70.33
CA SER A 243 9.90 -31.88 71.30
C SER A 243 9.47 -31.34 72.67
N GLU A 244 8.97 -30.10 72.72
CA GLU A 244 8.47 -29.47 73.94
C GLU A 244 7.13 -30.05 74.38
N LYS A 245 6.74 -29.75 75.62
CA LYS A 245 5.49 -30.18 76.23
C LYS A 245 4.26 -29.80 75.41
N GLU A 246 4.27 -28.62 74.81
CA GLU A 246 3.16 -28.13 73.97
C GLU A 246 3.01 -28.93 72.66
N HIS A 247 4.06 -29.67 72.27
CA HIS A 247 4.13 -30.48 71.06
C HIS A 247 4.19 -31.98 71.35
N GLY A 248 3.86 -32.40 72.59
CA GLY A 248 3.66 -33.80 72.95
C GLY A 248 4.82 -34.48 73.70
N ASN A 249 5.95 -33.78 73.93
CA ASN A 249 7.17 -34.37 74.51
C ASN A 249 7.77 -35.55 73.70
N ASP A 250 7.49 -35.62 72.40
CA ASP A 250 8.01 -36.69 71.55
C ASP A 250 9.34 -36.28 70.89
N ASP A 251 10.32 -37.19 70.92
CA ASP A 251 11.53 -37.07 70.12
C ASP A 251 11.16 -37.01 68.63
N GLN A 252 11.59 -35.95 67.95
CA GLN A 252 11.44 -35.82 66.50
C GLN A 252 12.78 -36.18 65.86
N ILE A 253 12.99 -37.47 65.61
CA ILE A 253 14.24 -37.98 65.05
C ILE A 253 14.15 -38.04 63.52
N ARG A 254 15.08 -37.36 62.85
CA ARG A 254 15.20 -37.36 61.38
C ARG A 254 13.90 -37.00 60.65
N SER A 255 13.11 -36.09 61.22
CA SER A 255 11.87 -35.63 60.60
C SER A 255 12.19 -34.85 59.31
N ARG A 256 11.43 -35.15 58.24
CA ARG A 256 11.66 -34.60 56.90
C ARG A 256 10.72 -33.43 56.60
N PHE A 257 11.29 -32.37 56.03
CA PHE A 257 10.58 -31.16 55.67
C PHE A 257 10.91 -30.80 54.23
N SER A 258 9.89 -30.61 53.41
CA SER A 258 10.07 -30.37 51.98
C SER A 258 9.48 -29.03 51.55
N ALA A 259 10.21 -28.36 50.65
CA ALA A 259 9.70 -27.26 49.86
C ALA A 259 9.60 -27.72 48.41
N HIS A 260 8.41 -27.56 47.81
CA HIS A 260 8.15 -27.89 46.42
C HIS A 260 8.24 -26.65 45.53
N ALA A 261 8.50 -26.81 44.24
CA ALA A 261 8.28 -25.75 43.26
C ALA A 261 6.78 -25.41 43.17
N ASP A 262 6.46 -24.18 42.78
CA ASP A 262 5.11 -23.83 42.34
C ASP A 262 4.77 -24.52 41.00
N SER A 263 3.49 -24.66 40.68
CA SER A 263 3.06 -25.31 39.45
C SER A 263 3.66 -24.63 38.22
N GLY A 264 4.40 -25.39 37.40
CA GLY A 264 5.08 -24.88 36.21
C GLY A 264 6.41 -24.15 36.47
N TRP A 265 6.91 -24.14 37.71
CA TRP A 265 8.20 -23.57 38.09
C TRP A 265 9.22 -24.69 38.37
N THR A 266 10.50 -24.35 38.30
CA THR A 266 11.62 -25.26 38.59
C THR A 266 12.57 -24.62 39.58
N ILE A 267 12.93 -25.35 40.65
CA ILE A 267 13.88 -24.91 41.67
C ILE A 267 15.28 -24.77 41.06
N GLN A 268 15.93 -23.66 41.35
CA GLN A 268 17.34 -23.45 41.03
C GLN A 268 18.20 -24.01 42.16
N SER A 269 18.80 -25.18 41.96
CA SER A 269 19.49 -25.93 43.03
C SER A 269 20.59 -25.13 43.74
N HIS A 270 21.30 -24.24 43.03
CA HIS A 270 22.34 -23.38 43.60
C HIS A 270 21.82 -22.21 44.46
N SER A 271 20.50 -22.00 44.53
CA SER A 271 19.87 -20.90 45.25
C SER A 271 19.21 -21.31 46.57
N ILE A 272 19.33 -22.60 46.92
CA ILE A 272 18.71 -23.15 48.11
C ILE A 272 19.52 -22.71 49.32
N GLU A 273 18.87 -21.98 50.21
CA GLU A 273 19.41 -21.54 51.48
C GLU A 273 18.52 -22.02 52.63
N MET A 274 19.15 -22.43 53.72
CA MET A 274 18.47 -22.75 54.97
C MET A 274 18.79 -21.68 56.00
N HIS A 275 17.75 -21.06 56.53
CA HIS A 275 17.86 -20.05 57.57
C HIS A 275 17.23 -20.60 58.85
N ALA A 276 18.04 -20.91 59.85
CA ALA A 276 17.54 -21.21 61.19
C ALA A 276 17.06 -19.91 61.84
N CYS A 277 15.77 -19.84 62.18
CA CYS A 277 15.13 -18.62 62.67
C CYS A 277 15.20 -18.50 64.20
N ARG A 278 15.03 -19.63 64.93
CA ARG A 278 14.99 -19.64 66.39
C ARG A 278 15.17 -21.05 66.95
N GLY A 279 15.72 -21.17 68.15
CA GLY A 279 15.71 -22.40 68.95
C GLY A 279 16.74 -22.38 70.07
N ASP A 280 16.43 -23.08 71.17
CA ASP A 280 17.26 -23.17 72.37
C ASP A 280 18.44 -24.14 72.18
N GLU A 281 19.17 -24.43 73.27
CA GLU A 281 20.54 -24.96 73.31
C GLU A 281 20.93 -25.97 72.19
N PRO A 282 22.15 -25.86 71.60
CA PRO A 282 22.62 -26.75 70.53
C PRO A 282 22.67 -28.24 70.88
N ALA A 283 22.65 -28.60 72.17
CA ALA A 283 22.87 -29.97 72.63
C ALA A 283 21.73 -30.94 72.28
N ASP A 284 20.51 -30.44 72.04
CA ASP A 284 19.31 -31.27 71.87
C ASP A 284 18.68 -31.17 70.49
N ARG A 285 19.44 -30.66 69.53
CA ARG A 285 19.03 -30.57 68.13
C ARG A 285 20.19 -30.82 67.18
N ASN A 286 19.86 -31.32 66.00
CA ASN A 286 20.76 -31.26 64.85
C ASN A 286 20.27 -30.15 63.92
N SER A 287 21.19 -29.32 63.44
CA SER A 287 20.90 -28.35 62.37
C SER A 287 20.30 -29.08 61.17
N PRO A 288 19.30 -28.49 60.47
CA PRO A 288 18.71 -29.11 59.30
C PRO A 288 19.78 -29.44 58.26
N ALA A 289 19.83 -30.70 57.83
CA ALA A 289 20.72 -31.17 56.78
C ALA A 289 19.93 -31.42 55.50
N CYS A 290 20.45 -30.97 54.35
CA CYS A 290 19.81 -31.26 53.07
C CYS A 290 19.97 -32.75 52.74
N VAL A 291 18.85 -33.43 52.51
CA VAL A 291 18.80 -34.87 52.15
C VAL A 291 18.67 -35.06 50.65
N SER A 292 17.85 -34.24 50.00
CA SER A 292 17.68 -34.25 48.56
C SER A 292 17.30 -32.87 48.04
N ALA A 293 17.78 -32.55 46.84
CA ALA A 293 17.40 -31.35 46.11
C ALA A 293 17.33 -31.68 44.61
N ASP A 294 16.18 -31.43 44.00
CA ASP A 294 15.96 -31.59 42.58
C ASP A 294 15.15 -30.40 42.01
N ALA A 295 14.78 -30.49 40.74
CA ALA A 295 14.03 -29.46 40.02
C ALA A 295 12.65 -29.15 40.62
N ASN A 296 12.05 -30.09 41.35
CA ASN A 296 10.66 -30.03 41.81
C ASN A 296 10.54 -29.92 43.34
N SER A 297 11.54 -30.38 44.08
CA SER A 297 11.53 -30.31 45.53
C SER A 297 12.93 -30.28 46.16
N VAL A 298 13.00 -29.71 47.35
CA VAL A 298 14.12 -29.86 48.27
C VAL A 298 13.60 -30.40 49.59
N THR A 299 14.32 -31.36 50.17
CA THR A 299 13.99 -31.99 51.45
C THR A 299 15.15 -31.83 52.42
N TYR A 300 14.85 -31.28 53.59
CA TYR A 300 15.75 -31.21 54.75
C TYR A 300 15.32 -32.20 55.83
N GLU A 301 16.30 -32.67 56.59
CA GLU A 301 16.11 -33.51 57.77
C GLU A 301 16.57 -32.75 59.00
N ALA A 302 15.73 -32.71 60.03
CA ALA A 302 16.05 -32.07 61.30
C ALA A 302 15.78 -33.04 62.46
N THR A 303 16.37 -32.77 63.62
CA THR A 303 16.13 -33.55 64.83
C THR A 303 15.97 -32.65 66.04
N THR A 304 14.97 -32.92 66.86
CA THR A 304 14.82 -32.38 68.22
C THR A 304 14.62 -33.53 69.20
N ARG A 305 15.13 -33.38 70.42
CA ARG A 305 15.00 -34.37 71.48
C ARG A 305 14.27 -33.82 72.69
N HIS A 306 13.42 -34.64 73.27
CA HIS A 306 12.76 -34.40 74.55
C HIS A 306 13.73 -34.59 75.71
N LYS A 307 13.62 -33.74 76.71
CA LYS A 307 14.35 -33.82 77.97
C LYS A 307 13.38 -33.99 79.13
N THR A 308 13.66 -34.98 79.97
CA THR A 308 12.93 -35.19 81.23
C THR A 308 13.17 -34.05 82.23
N TRP A 309 14.32 -33.39 82.14
CA TRP A 309 14.70 -32.23 82.95
C TRP A 309 15.37 -31.16 82.08
N GLY A 310 14.89 -29.92 82.15
CA GLY A 310 15.35 -28.80 81.32
C GLY A 310 14.44 -28.50 80.13
N CYS A 311 14.92 -27.68 79.18
CA CYS A 311 14.19 -27.36 77.95
C CYS A 311 14.40 -28.46 76.91
N SER A 312 13.33 -28.95 76.30
CA SER A 312 13.41 -29.87 75.16
C SER A 312 13.79 -29.11 73.88
N GLY A 313 14.32 -29.82 72.89
CA GLY A 313 14.71 -29.21 71.62
C GLY A 313 13.52 -28.60 70.88
N HIS A 314 13.69 -27.36 70.41
CA HIS A 314 12.76 -26.67 69.52
C HIS A 314 13.55 -25.90 68.45
N MET A 315 13.04 -25.90 67.22
CA MET A 315 13.64 -25.16 66.13
C MET A 315 12.59 -24.69 65.11
N GLU A 316 12.63 -23.39 64.82
CA GLU A 316 11.99 -22.82 63.64
C GLU A 316 13.08 -22.58 62.58
N PHE A 317 12.83 -23.02 61.36
CA PHE A 317 13.71 -22.76 60.23
C PHE A 317 12.92 -22.49 58.95
N SER A 318 13.57 -21.86 57.99
CA SER A 318 13.00 -21.64 56.68
C SER A 318 13.91 -22.14 55.57
N ILE A 319 13.28 -22.74 54.57
CA ILE A 319 13.90 -23.07 53.29
C ILE A 319 13.60 -21.92 52.34
N VAL A 320 14.64 -21.21 51.90
CA VAL A 320 14.55 -20.15 50.91
C VAL A 320 15.15 -20.69 49.61
N LEU A 321 14.43 -20.56 48.51
CA LEU A 321 14.87 -21.03 47.20
C LEU A 321 14.43 -20.06 46.12
N ASN A 322 15.24 -19.92 45.08
CA ASN A 322 14.77 -19.32 43.83
C ASN A 322 14.20 -20.43 42.94
N GLN A 323 13.13 -20.09 42.26
CA GLN A 323 12.52 -20.91 41.23
C GLN A 323 12.37 -20.10 39.95
N SER A 324 12.48 -20.79 38.82
CA SER A 324 12.39 -20.18 37.49
C SER A 324 11.36 -20.85 36.61
N GLN A 325 10.74 -20.06 35.73
CA GLN A 325 9.80 -20.52 34.72
C GLN A 325 10.11 -19.87 33.37
N LYS A 326 10.10 -20.67 32.30
CA LYS A 326 10.15 -20.15 30.93
C LYS A 326 8.79 -19.59 30.56
N GLN A 327 8.74 -18.31 30.20
CA GLN A 327 7.53 -17.62 29.78
C GLN A 327 7.71 -17.11 28.35
N THR A 328 6.70 -17.31 27.51
CA THR A 328 6.66 -16.73 26.18
C THR A 328 6.17 -15.29 26.29
N VAL A 329 6.98 -14.35 25.83
CA VAL A 329 6.65 -12.93 25.76
C VAL A 329 6.51 -12.52 24.30
N ILE A 330 5.47 -11.76 24.00
CA ILE A 330 5.23 -11.19 22.68
C ILE A 330 5.96 -9.84 22.63
N ASN A 331 6.90 -9.72 21.71
CA ASN A 331 7.61 -8.47 21.45
C ASN A 331 6.97 -7.78 20.26
N HIS A 332 6.76 -6.47 20.38
CA HIS A 332 6.21 -5.63 19.32
C HIS A 332 7.34 -4.86 18.63
N HIS A 333 7.30 -4.81 17.30
CA HIS A 333 8.28 -4.12 16.48
C HIS A 333 7.58 -3.07 15.62
N ASN A 334 8.01 -1.82 15.76
CA ASN A 334 7.48 -0.64 15.05
C ASN A 334 8.65 0.14 14.44
N PRO A 335 9.28 -0.34 13.35
CA PRO A 335 10.31 0.44 12.67
C PRO A 335 9.76 1.77 12.13
N ALA A 336 10.69 2.66 11.83
CA ALA A 336 10.37 3.90 11.12
C ALA A 336 9.74 3.61 9.75
N PRO A 337 8.90 4.53 9.23
CA PRO A 337 8.33 4.41 7.89
C PRO A 337 9.42 4.26 6.82
N GLU A 338 9.16 3.40 5.83
CA GLU A 338 10.05 3.14 4.70
C GLU A 338 9.43 3.69 3.41
N THR A 339 10.16 4.55 2.69
CA THR A 339 9.74 5.04 1.37
C THR A 339 9.85 3.93 0.34
N LEU A 340 8.76 3.69 -0.39
CA LEU A 340 8.71 2.69 -1.43
C LEU A 340 9.37 3.17 -2.72
N ALA A 341 9.81 2.22 -3.54
CA ALA A 341 10.15 2.46 -4.94
C ALA A 341 9.21 1.64 -5.84
N TRP A 342 8.78 2.23 -6.94
CA TRP A 342 7.92 1.56 -7.91
C TRP A 342 8.54 0.24 -8.40
N GLY A 343 7.76 -0.85 -8.39
CA GLY A 343 8.20 -2.18 -8.80
C GLY A 343 9.24 -2.85 -7.89
N LYS A 344 9.68 -2.22 -6.80
CA LYS A 344 10.64 -2.80 -5.85
C LYS A 344 9.89 -3.61 -4.79
N GLU A 345 10.03 -4.92 -4.87
CA GLU A 345 9.45 -5.85 -3.91
C GLU A 345 10.17 -5.80 -2.55
N ILE A 346 9.39 -5.90 -1.47
CA ILE A 346 9.88 -5.92 -0.09
C ILE A 346 9.38 -7.20 0.58
N PRO A 347 10.28 -8.08 1.06
CA PRO A 347 9.88 -9.29 1.75
C PRO A 347 9.28 -8.95 3.12
N LEU A 348 8.22 -9.67 3.48
CA LEU A 348 7.56 -9.62 4.77
C LEU A 348 7.51 -11.04 5.35
N ASN A 349 8.56 -11.39 6.09
CA ASN A 349 8.80 -12.75 6.61
C ASN A 349 8.12 -12.97 7.97
N HIS A 350 6.83 -12.65 8.05
CA HIS A 350 6.02 -12.86 9.26
C HIS A 350 4.72 -13.59 8.90
N PRO A 351 4.26 -14.52 9.76
CA PRO A 351 3.03 -15.26 9.50
C PRO A 351 1.81 -14.33 9.60
N GLU A 352 0.73 -14.70 8.91
CA GLU A 352 -0.54 -13.95 8.95
C GLU A 352 -1.03 -13.73 10.39
N GLY A 353 -1.62 -12.56 10.65
CA GLY A 353 -2.09 -12.19 11.99
C GLY A 353 -1.00 -11.80 12.99
N ARG A 354 0.28 -11.86 12.60
CA ARG A 354 1.41 -11.35 13.41
C ARG A 354 1.99 -10.05 12.88
N TRP A 355 1.41 -9.48 11.83
CA TRP A 355 1.85 -8.24 11.23
C TRP A 355 0.68 -7.43 10.69
N ASP A 356 0.90 -6.13 10.57
CA ASP A 356 0.12 -5.23 9.75
C ASP A 356 1.04 -4.24 9.01
N VAL A 357 0.57 -3.76 7.86
CA VAL A 357 1.26 -2.77 7.05
C VAL A 357 0.29 -1.64 6.77
N THR A 358 0.63 -0.44 7.22
CA THR A 358 -0.05 0.79 6.80
C THR A 358 0.69 1.34 5.59
N PHE A 359 -0.02 1.62 4.50
CA PHE A 359 0.55 2.21 3.30
C PHE A 359 -0.01 3.63 3.11
N ASP A 360 0.83 4.65 3.30
CA ASP A 360 0.48 6.04 3.02
C ASP A 360 0.84 6.35 1.57
N ALA A 361 -0.16 6.26 0.68
CA ALA A 361 0.02 6.46 -0.75
C ALA A 361 0.17 7.94 -1.12
N PHE A 362 0.81 8.21 -2.25
CA PHE A 362 0.98 9.58 -2.77
C PHE A 362 -0.35 10.31 -3.08
N ASP A 363 -1.45 9.57 -3.27
CA ASP A 363 -2.78 10.13 -3.51
C ASP A 363 -3.56 10.42 -2.22
N GLY A 364 -2.93 10.20 -1.06
CA GLY A 364 -3.51 10.43 0.26
C GLY A 364 -4.31 9.27 0.81
N SER A 365 -4.46 8.16 0.07
CA SER A 365 -5.06 6.94 0.62
C SER A 365 -4.13 6.25 1.63
N THR A 366 -4.72 5.69 2.69
CA THR A 366 -3.98 5.05 3.80
C THR A 366 -4.47 3.62 4.11
N PRO A 367 -4.49 2.70 3.14
CA PRO A 367 -4.93 1.33 3.38
C PRO A 367 -4.05 0.61 4.40
N VAL A 368 -4.70 -0.21 5.23
CA VAL A 368 -4.05 -1.09 6.21
C VAL A 368 -4.26 -2.53 5.80
N TYR A 369 -3.16 -3.26 5.71
CA TYR A 369 -3.12 -4.67 5.32
C TYR A 369 -2.73 -5.53 6.52
N CYS A 370 -3.40 -6.65 6.70
CA CYS A 370 -3.06 -7.66 7.72
C CYS A 370 -2.95 -9.08 7.13
N LYS A 371 -3.08 -9.20 5.81
CA LYS A 371 -3.04 -10.43 5.01
C LYS A 371 -2.72 -10.09 3.55
N ALA A 372 -2.62 -11.12 2.71
CA ALA A 372 -2.51 -10.91 1.27
C ALA A 372 -3.77 -10.20 0.73
N ASP A 373 -3.55 -9.14 -0.05
CA ASP A 373 -4.59 -8.34 -0.69
C ASP A 373 -4.03 -7.71 -1.97
N THR A 374 -4.76 -7.83 -3.08
CA THR A 374 -4.40 -7.27 -4.39
C THR A 374 -5.38 -6.21 -4.88
N THR A 375 -6.34 -5.81 -4.03
CA THR A 375 -7.53 -5.06 -4.40
C THR A 375 -7.70 -3.75 -3.64
N GLN A 376 -7.18 -3.67 -2.41
CA GLN A 376 -7.39 -2.51 -1.54
C GLN A 376 -6.69 -1.24 -2.03
N SER A 377 -5.56 -1.37 -2.74
CA SER A 377 -4.88 -0.26 -3.41
C SER A 377 -4.55 -0.61 -4.86
N PRO A 378 -4.70 0.36 -5.77
CA PRO A 378 -4.27 0.20 -7.15
C PRO A 378 -2.76 0.44 -7.33
N TYR A 379 -1.97 0.69 -6.28
CA TYR A 379 -0.52 0.95 -6.38
C TYR A 379 0.33 -0.05 -5.61
N LEU A 380 -0.27 -0.78 -4.68
CA LEU A 380 0.42 -1.72 -3.82
C LEU A 380 -0.41 -2.98 -3.65
N GLN A 381 0.24 -4.11 -3.83
CA GLN A 381 -0.33 -5.43 -3.56
C GLN A 381 0.50 -6.09 -2.46
N ILE A 382 -0.16 -6.85 -1.59
CA ILE A 382 0.52 -7.81 -0.73
C ILE A 382 0.15 -9.20 -1.22
N VAL A 383 1.14 -9.96 -1.65
CA VAL A 383 0.95 -11.32 -2.17
C VAL A 383 1.67 -12.33 -1.28
N THR A 384 1.18 -13.57 -1.25
CA THR A 384 1.90 -14.66 -0.60
C THR A 384 3.16 -14.97 -1.39
N ASN A 385 4.29 -15.13 -0.71
CA ASN A 385 5.54 -15.58 -1.33
C ASN A 385 5.35 -17.00 -1.92
N GLU A 386 6.06 -17.34 -2.99
CA GLU A 386 6.00 -18.63 -3.68
C GLU A 386 6.27 -19.82 -2.74
N THR A 387 7.09 -19.60 -1.72
CA THR A 387 7.38 -20.60 -0.66
C THR A 387 6.23 -20.80 0.33
N LYS A 388 5.17 -19.98 0.27
CA LYS A 388 4.02 -19.93 1.19
C LYS A 388 4.37 -19.71 2.67
N THR A 389 5.61 -19.31 2.96
CA THR A 389 6.10 -19.09 4.34
C THR A 389 6.13 -17.62 4.74
N GLY A 390 5.72 -16.71 3.84
CA GLY A 390 5.72 -15.27 4.09
C GLY A 390 4.96 -14.51 3.01
N PHE A 391 5.08 -13.19 3.04
CA PHE A 391 4.41 -12.27 2.13
C PHE A 391 5.42 -11.39 1.41
N ILE A 392 5.01 -10.81 0.29
CA ILE A 392 5.78 -9.83 -0.47
C ILE A 392 4.90 -8.60 -0.62
N ILE A 393 5.42 -7.46 -0.17
CA ILE A 393 4.85 -6.15 -0.48
C ILE A 393 5.35 -5.78 -1.88
N LYS A 394 4.42 -5.61 -2.81
CA LYS A 394 4.68 -5.37 -4.23
C LYS A 394 4.05 -4.03 -4.65
N PRO A 395 4.79 -2.92 -4.59
CA PRO A 395 4.43 -1.72 -5.31
C PRO A 395 4.41 -2.02 -6.81
N LEU A 396 3.31 -1.71 -7.50
CA LEU A 396 3.15 -2.08 -8.92
C LEU A 396 4.16 -1.36 -9.82
N LYS A 397 4.50 -1.94 -10.96
CA LYS A 397 5.30 -1.25 -11.99
C LYS A 397 4.41 -0.30 -12.76
N LEU A 398 4.94 0.82 -13.25
CA LEU A 398 4.15 1.72 -14.11
C LEU A 398 3.58 1.03 -15.34
N SER A 399 4.35 0.14 -15.98
CA SER A 399 3.85 -0.63 -17.13
C SER A 399 2.67 -1.54 -16.77
N GLU A 400 2.56 -1.94 -15.50
CA GLU A 400 1.40 -2.68 -15.00
C GLU A 400 0.22 -1.72 -14.78
N LEU A 401 0.46 -0.45 -14.43
CA LEU A 401 -0.58 0.60 -14.34
C LEU A 401 -1.11 1.04 -15.70
N GLU A 402 -0.29 0.99 -16.77
CA GLU A 402 -0.72 1.32 -18.13
C GLU A 402 -1.69 0.28 -18.75
N ASN A 403 -1.78 -0.90 -18.14
CA ASN A 403 -2.68 -1.99 -18.57
C ASN A 403 -3.92 -2.15 -17.67
N ILE A 404 -4.10 -1.26 -16.68
CA ILE A 404 -5.29 -1.14 -15.82
C ILE A 404 -6.18 -0.03 -16.37
#